data_AF-N1PRI2-F1
#
_entry.id   AF-N1PRI2-F1
#
_cell.length_a   1.000
_cell.length_b   1.000
_cell.length_c   1.000
_cell.angle_alpha   90.00
_cell.angle_beta   90.00
_cell.angle_gamma   90.00
#
_symmetry.space_group_name_H-M   'P 1'
#
loop_
_entity.id
_entity.type
_entity.pdbx_description
1 polymer ?
#
loop_
_entity_poly.entity_id
_entity_poly.type
_entity_poly.pdbx_seq_one_letter_code
_entity_poly.pdbx_strand_id
1 'polypeptide(L)'
;MARITFVPIMFSALAAASTYTGVATFNDYAAQSNTVCGSKTGTSGTYGAAIGDLSPDIWSGNKCSGSIDTSKCNGQSPISGYSGPACPTTTCGKCFKVCNKGGYGGASIGGVGNCVVVDIIDACPSESAYNFCKTDVPADERCGSGSTNALDIDESAYKALTGEAFGSGPNLEVSITPASC
;
A
#
# COMPACT_ATOMS: atom_id res chain seq x y z
N MET A 1 23.61 -2.55 58.69
CA MET A 1 22.69 -3.27 57.77
C MET A 1 22.50 -2.42 56.53
N ALA A 2 23.13 -2.78 55.40
CA ALA A 2 23.00 -2.04 54.15
C ALA A 2 21.76 -2.56 53.38
N ARG A 3 20.81 -1.67 53.09
CA ARG A 3 19.65 -1.98 52.23
C ARG A 3 20.10 -1.87 50.77
N ILE A 4 20.18 -3.01 50.08
CA ILE A 4 20.37 -3.07 48.64
C ILE A 4 19.01 -2.90 48.00
N THR A 5 18.76 -1.74 47.40
CA THR A 5 17.54 -1.48 46.64
C THR A 5 17.74 -2.02 45.22
N PHE A 6 17.05 -3.12 44.89
CA PHE A 6 17.01 -3.67 43.54
C PHE A 6 16.17 -2.76 42.65
N VAL A 7 16.79 -2.15 41.64
CA VAL A 7 16.07 -1.43 40.58
C VAL A 7 15.86 -2.40 39.42
N PRO A 8 14.62 -2.81 39.10
CA PRO A 8 14.37 -3.68 37.96
C PRO A 8 14.62 -2.90 36.67
N ILE A 9 15.60 -3.34 35.88
CA ILE A 9 15.81 -2.86 34.51
C ILE A 9 14.78 -3.59 33.64
N MET A 10 13.69 -2.90 33.30
CA MET A 10 12.71 -3.37 32.32
C MET A 10 13.37 -3.37 30.93
N PHE A 11 13.68 -4.55 30.41
CA PHE A 11 14.00 -4.73 28.99
C PHE A 11 12.69 -4.75 28.20
N SER A 12 12.33 -3.63 27.58
CA SER A 12 11.26 -3.60 26.58
C SER A 12 11.72 -4.35 25.34
N ALA A 13 11.20 -5.55 25.11
CA ALA A 13 11.39 -6.27 23.86
C ALA A 13 10.74 -5.46 22.73
N LEU A 14 11.56 -4.91 21.84
CA LEU A 14 11.09 -4.26 20.63
C LEU A 14 10.47 -5.35 19.74
N ALA A 15 9.13 -5.41 19.68
CA ALA A 15 8.46 -6.34 18.78
C ALA A 15 8.91 -6.02 17.35
N ALA A 16 9.54 -6.99 16.68
CA ALA A 16 9.89 -6.84 15.28
C ALA A 16 8.60 -6.58 14.48
N ALA A 17 8.57 -5.51 13.70
CA ALA A 17 7.45 -5.23 12.82
C ALA A 17 7.29 -6.39 11.83
N SER A 18 6.07 -6.91 11.71
CA SER A 18 5.77 -7.96 10.74
C SER A 18 6.06 -7.48 9.32
N THR A 19 6.78 -8.28 8.56
CA THR A 19 7.03 -8.06 7.13
C THR A 19 6.20 -9.02 6.31
N TYR A 20 5.43 -8.49 5.38
CA TYR A 20 4.54 -9.22 4.49
C TYR A 20 5.09 -9.22 3.07
N THR A 21 4.63 -10.15 2.24
CA THR A 21 4.89 -10.17 0.79
C THR A 21 3.68 -9.67 0.03
N GLY A 22 3.92 -9.02 -1.10
CA GLY A 22 2.85 -8.52 -1.96
C GLY A 22 3.34 -8.17 -3.36
N VAL A 23 2.42 -7.57 -4.12
CA VAL A 23 2.65 -7.07 -5.47
C VAL A 23 2.48 -5.55 -5.46
N ALA A 24 3.39 -4.86 -6.13
CA ALA A 24 3.27 -3.44 -6.42
C ALA A 24 2.99 -3.22 -7.90
N THR A 25 1.87 -2.57 -8.20
CA THR A 25 1.59 -1.94 -9.50
C THR A 25 1.92 -0.45 -9.43
N PHE A 26 1.93 0.21 -10.59
CA PHE A 26 2.29 1.61 -10.68
C PHE A 26 1.35 2.39 -11.59
N ASN A 27 1.01 3.59 -11.15
CA ASN A 27 -0.01 4.44 -11.76
C ASN A 27 0.33 5.92 -11.60
N ASP A 28 -0.09 6.76 -12.55
CA ASP A 28 0.11 8.21 -12.50
C ASP A 28 -1.01 8.85 -11.65
N TYR A 29 -0.77 8.97 -10.34
CA TYR A 29 -1.74 9.62 -9.44
C TYR A 29 -1.82 11.13 -9.68
N ALA A 30 -0.77 11.75 -10.24
CA ALA A 30 -0.79 13.17 -10.57
C ALA A 30 -1.81 13.49 -11.69
N ALA A 31 -2.00 12.56 -12.64
CA ALA A 31 -2.99 12.68 -13.70
C ALA A 31 -4.43 12.34 -13.29
N GLN A 32 -4.64 11.68 -12.14
CA GLN A 32 -5.98 11.32 -11.68
C GLN A 32 -6.77 12.56 -11.23
N SER A 33 -8.10 12.48 -11.25
CA SER A 33 -8.97 13.60 -10.85
C SER A 33 -9.21 13.66 -9.34
N ASN A 34 -9.30 12.52 -8.65
CA ASN A 34 -9.49 12.44 -7.20
C ASN A 34 -8.95 11.13 -6.60
N THR A 35 -8.85 11.08 -5.28
CA THR A 35 -8.56 9.89 -4.46
C THR A 35 -9.68 9.73 -3.40
N VAL A 36 -9.61 8.70 -2.55
CA VAL A 36 -10.60 8.48 -1.48
C VAL A 36 -10.16 8.87 -0.07
N CYS A 37 -8.86 9.06 0.20
CA CYS A 37 -8.34 9.31 1.55
C CYS A 37 -7.59 10.63 1.76
N GLY A 38 -7.06 11.28 0.73
CA GLY A 38 -6.05 12.32 0.95
C GLY A 38 -5.53 13.00 -0.31
N SER A 39 -4.53 13.87 -0.17
CA SER A 39 -3.85 14.45 -1.34
C SER A 39 -3.35 13.35 -2.28
N LYS A 40 -3.28 13.64 -3.59
CA LYS A 40 -2.70 12.73 -4.61
C LYS A 40 -1.20 12.48 -4.38
N THR A 41 -0.57 13.35 -3.60
CA THR A 41 0.80 13.20 -3.15
C THR A 41 0.81 12.63 -1.73
N GLY A 42 1.67 11.65 -1.47
CA GLY A 42 1.99 11.27 -0.10
C GLY A 42 2.51 12.46 0.71
N THR A 43 2.52 12.31 2.03
CA THR A 43 3.19 13.24 2.95
C THR A 43 4.70 13.38 2.67
N SER A 44 5.35 14.42 3.21
CA SER A 44 6.74 14.78 2.88
C SER A 44 7.71 13.59 2.97
N GLY A 45 8.32 13.23 1.83
CA GLY A 45 9.26 12.11 1.74
C GLY A 45 8.63 10.73 1.47
N THR A 46 7.31 10.68 1.25
CA THR A 46 6.58 9.46 0.90
C THR A 46 5.99 9.54 -0.50
N TYR A 47 5.58 8.39 -1.04
CA TYR A 47 4.85 8.27 -2.30
C TYR A 47 3.39 7.94 -2.02
N GLY A 48 2.47 8.51 -2.78
CA GLY A 48 1.06 8.13 -2.70
C GLY A 48 0.87 6.69 -3.15
N ALA A 49 -0.01 5.94 -2.49
CA ALA A 49 -0.44 4.63 -2.94
C ALA A 49 -1.92 4.36 -2.65
N ALA A 50 -2.55 3.54 -3.49
CA ALA A 50 -3.73 2.79 -3.13
C ALA A 50 -3.35 1.43 -2.56
N ILE A 51 -4.21 0.92 -1.69
CA ILE A 51 -4.11 -0.43 -1.14
C ILE A 51 -5.30 -1.27 -1.59
N GLY A 52 -5.04 -2.52 -1.93
CA GLY A 52 -6.08 -3.45 -2.32
C GLY A 52 -6.97 -3.82 -1.15
N ASP A 53 -8.29 -3.65 -1.29
CA ASP A 53 -9.25 -3.95 -0.22
C ASP A 53 -9.28 -5.43 0.17
N LEU A 54 -8.87 -6.30 -0.76
CA LEU A 54 -8.76 -7.72 -0.54
C LEU A 54 -7.47 -8.14 0.17
N SER A 55 -6.48 -7.25 0.34
CA SER A 55 -5.20 -7.58 0.97
C SER A 55 -5.39 -8.27 2.32
N PRO A 56 -4.81 -9.45 2.55
CA PRO A 56 -5.06 -10.23 3.77
C PRO A 56 -4.45 -9.61 5.02
N ASP A 57 -3.28 -8.96 4.90
CA ASP A 57 -2.48 -8.58 6.07
C ASP A 57 -2.36 -7.06 6.27
N ILE A 58 -2.39 -6.30 5.18
CA ILE A 58 -2.12 -4.85 5.20
C ILE A 58 -3.39 -4.00 5.18
N TRP A 59 -4.53 -4.58 4.82
CA TRP A 59 -5.82 -3.92 4.89
C TRP A 59 -6.39 -3.95 6.32
N SER A 60 -7.03 -2.86 6.72
CA SER A 60 -7.72 -2.80 8.01
C SER A 60 -9.13 -2.28 7.87
N GLY A 61 -10.06 -2.88 8.61
CA GLY A 61 -11.48 -2.53 8.56
C GLY A 61 -12.26 -3.43 7.60
N ASN A 62 -13.48 -3.01 7.27
CA ASN A 62 -14.36 -3.79 6.42
C ASN A 62 -13.83 -3.81 4.99
N LYS A 63 -13.94 -4.97 4.34
CA LYS A 63 -13.60 -5.13 2.91
C LYS A 63 -14.84 -4.80 2.08
N CYS A 64 -14.63 -4.29 0.88
CA CYS A 64 -15.69 -4.04 -0.10
C CYS A 64 -15.95 -5.24 -1.01
N SER A 65 -15.30 -6.39 -0.72
CA SER A 65 -15.23 -7.54 -1.61
C SER A 65 -14.73 -7.19 -3.01
N GLY A 66 -13.82 -6.21 -3.11
CA GLY A 66 -13.33 -5.74 -4.39
C GLY A 66 -14.23 -4.74 -5.11
N SER A 67 -15.37 -4.34 -4.55
CA SER A 67 -16.37 -3.55 -5.28
C SER A 67 -16.25 -2.04 -5.05
N ILE A 68 -16.65 -1.25 -6.05
CA ILE A 68 -16.86 0.20 -5.87
C ILE A 68 -18.19 0.54 -5.21
N ASP A 69 -19.11 -0.42 -5.13
CA ASP A 69 -20.40 -0.26 -4.49
C ASP A 69 -20.24 -0.12 -2.98
N THR A 70 -20.35 1.11 -2.49
CA THR A 70 -20.26 1.45 -1.06
C THR A 70 -21.21 0.64 -0.16
N SER A 71 -22.33 0.13 -0.69
CA SER A 71 -23.24 -0.73 0.07
C SER A 71 -22.61 -2.08 0.42
N LYS A 72 -21.68 -2.59 -0.41
CA LYS A 72 -20.90 -3.81 -0.15
C LYS A 72 -19.73 -3.58 0.81
N CYS A 73 -19.46 -2.33 1.16
CA CYS A 73 -18.40 -1.92 2.07
C CYS A 73 -18.89 -1.73 3.51
N ASN A 74 -19.97 -2.43 3.89
CA ASN A 74 -20.64 -2.28 5.18
C ASN A 74 -21.05 -0.82 5.49
N GLY A 75 -21.54 -0.10 4.45
CA GLY A 75 -22.01 1.27 4.55
C GLY A 75 -20.93 2.34 4.68
N GLN A 76 -19.65 2.00 4.45
CA GLN A 76 -18.58 2.99 4.42
C GLN A 76 -18.67 3.87 3.17
N SER A 77 -18.32 5.14 3.32
CA SER A 77 -18.22 6.11 2.23
C SER A 77 -16.79 6.65 2.15
N PRO A 78 -16.38 7.27 1.04
CA PRO A 78 -15.13 8.03 0.98
C PRO A 78 -15.01 9.04 2.13
N ILE A 79 -13.77 9.45 2.44
CA ILE A 79 -13.54 10.53 3.41
C ILE A 79 -14.23 11.81 2.91
N SER A 80 -14.77 12.60 3.84
CA SER A 80 -15.41 13.88 3.51
C SER A 80 -14.45 14.78 2.71
N GLY A 81 -14.92 15.29 1.56
CA GLY A 81 -14.11 16.10 0.63
C GLY A 81 -13.42 15.30 -0.48
N TYR A 82 -13.50 13.96 -0.44
CA TYR A 82 -12.92 13.03 -1.40
C TYR A 82 -14.01 12.21 -2.11
N SER A 83 -13.68 11.55 -3.23
CA SER A 83 -14.64 10.78 -4.03
C SER A 83 -14.02 9.53 -4.62
N GLY A 84 -14.74 8.43 -4.60
CA GLY A 84 -14.33 7.14 -5.18
C GLY A 84 -15.06 5.98 -4.50
N PRO A 85 -14.53 4.74 -4.53
CA PRO A 85 -15.08 3.62 -3.76
C PRO A 85 -15.08 3.92 -2.27
N ALA A 86 -15.83 3.14 -1.50
CA ALA A 86 -15.62 3.21 -0.05
C ALA A 86 -14.20 2.78 0.28
N CYS A 87 -13.55 3.57 1.14
CA CYS A 87 -12.35 3.16 1.83
C CYS A 87 -12.64 3.16 3.32
N PRO A 88 -12.22 2.14 4.07
CA PRO A 88 -12.20 2.23 5.50
C PRO A 88 -11.23 3.33 5.90
N THR A 89 -11.76 4.32 6.61
CA THR A 89 -10.99 5.39 7.27
C THR A 89 -9.83 4.87 8.13
N THR A 90 -9.87 3.61 8.55
CA THR A 90 -8.81 2.95 9.31
C THR A 90 -7.55 2.63 8.50
N THR A 91 -7.61 2.64 7.18
CA THR A 91 -6.46 2.34 6.32
C THR A 91 -5.83 3.60 5.71
N CYS A 92 -6.63 4.65 5.50
CA CYS A 92 -6.18 5.96 5.07
C CYS A 92 -5.06 6.54 5.98
N GLY A 93 -4.02 7.11 5.38
CA GLY A 93 -2.91 7.76 6.09
C GLY A 93 -1.93 6.81 6.77
N LYS A 94 -2.06 5.50 6.57
CA LYS A 94 -1.06 4.53 7.00
C LYS A 94 0.14 4.57 6.08
N CYS A 95 1.33 4.41 6.66
CA CYS A 95 2.54 4.26 5.88
C CYS A 95 3.13 2.87 5.93
N PHE A 96 3.74 2.46 4.82
CA PHE A 96 4.45 1.21 4.70
C PHE A 96 5.80 1.42 4.04
N LYS A 97 6.84 0.79 4.61
CA LYS A 97 8.11 0.61 3.92
C LYS A 97 7.93 -0.53 2.92
N VAL A 98 8.11 -0.20 1.64
CA VAL A 98 7.98 -1.14 0.52
C VAL A 98 9.36 -1.33 -0.08
N CYS A 99 9.83 -2.57 -0.15
CA CYS A 99 11.12 -2.90 -0.75
C CYS A 99 10.95 -3.82 -1.96
N ASN A 100 11.64 -3.49 -3.04
CA ASN A 100 11.69 -4.29 -4.27
C ASN A 100 12.34 -5.66 -3.98
N LYS A 101 11.64 -6.74 -4.34
CA LYS A 101 12.13 -8.13 -4.26
C LYS A 101 12.42 -8.75 -5.62
N GLY A 102 12.00 -8.11 -6.70
CA GLY A 102 12.17 -8.57 -8.07
C GLY A 102 11.01 -8.12 -8.96
N GLY A 103 11.12 -8.39 -10.26
CA GLY A 103 10.01 -8.21 -11.17
C GLY A 103 9.01 -9.34 -10.99
N TYR A 104 7.72 -9.00 -10.94
CA TYR A 104 6.63 -9.96 -10.85
C TYR A 104 6.70 -10.99 -11.98
N GLY A 105 6.40 -12.24 -11.65
CA GLY A 105 6.47 -13.35 -12.61
C GLY A 105 7.90 -13.71 -13.05
N GLY A 106 8.92 -13.27 -12.29
CA GLY A 106 10.33 -13.53 -12.59
C GLY A 106 10.94 -12.58 -13.63
N ALA A 107 10.30 -11.44 -13.89
CA ALA A 107 10.86 -10.42 -14.79
C ALA A 107 12.19 -9.87 -14.24
N SER A 108 13.18 -9.70 -15.12
CA SER A 108 14.48 -9.11 -14.77
C SER A 108 14.33 -7.61 -14.58
N ILE A 109 14.64 -7.12 -13.38
CA ILE A 109 14.58 -5.69 -13.04
C ILE A 109 15.74 -5.30 -12.11
N GLY A 110 16.18 -4.05 -12.20
CA GLY A 110 17.16 -3.48 -11.30
C GLY A 110 16.60 -3.16 -9.90
N GLY A 111 17.48 -2.76 -8.99
CA GLY A 111 17.08 -2.17 -7.71
C GLY A 111 16.52 -3.13 -6.65
N VAL A 112 16.70 -4.44 -6.80
CA VAL A 112 16.33 -5.42 -5.76
C VAL A 112 16.99 -5.03 -4.42
N GLY A 113 16.17 -4.90 -3.37
CA GLY A 113 16.59 -4.43 -2.05
C GLY A 113 16.40 -2.93 -1.81
N ASN A 114 16.19 -2.11 -2.85
CA ASN A 114 15.81 -0.71 -2.68
C ASN A 114 14.42 -0.61 -2.06
N CYS A 115 14.21 0.43 -1.25
CA CYS A 115 12.97 0.64 -0.54
C CYS A 115 12.49 2.09 -0.65
N VAL A 116 11.18 2.26 -0.61
CA VAL A 116 10.49 3.54 -0.44
C VAL A 116 9.53 3.46 0.73
N VAL A 117 9.03 4.60 1.19
CA VAL A 117 7.86 4.67 2.08
C VAL A 117 6.68 5.16 1.26
N VAL A 118 5.57 4.44 1.34
CA VAL A 118 4.31 4.83 0.72
C VAL A 118 3.30 5.25 1.78
N ASP A 119 2.46 6.21 1.44
CA ASP A 119 1.36 6.75 2.23
C ASP A 119 0.05 6.34 1.54
N ILE A 120 -0.84 5.67 2.29
CA ILE A 120 -2.12 5.21 1.75
C ILE A 120 -3.08 6.39 1.62
N ILE A 121 -3.17 6.89 0.40
CA ILE A 121 -4.03 8.01 0.01
C ILE A 121 -5.27 7.53 -0.74
N ASP A 122 -5.34 6.24 -1.08
CA ASP A 122 -6.42 5.70 -1.88
C ASP A 122 -6.75 4.22 -1.61
N ALA A 123 -7.83 3.72 -2.20
CA ALA A 123 -8.22 2.31 -2.15
C ALA A 123 -8.39 1.73 -3.55
N CYS A 124 -7.87 0.52 -3.78
CA CYS A 124 -7.91 -0.14 -5.08
C CYS A 124 -8.84 -1.38 -5.05
N PRO A 125 -10.12 -1.22 -5.39
CA PRO A 125 -11.10 -2.30 -5.43
C PRO A 125 -10.89 -3.20 -6.65
N SER A 126 -10.86 -4.53 -6.46
CA SER A 126 -10.52 -5.48 -7.52
C SER A 126 -11.48 -5.58 -8.72
N GLU A 127 -12.77 -5.33 -8.51
CA GLU A 127 -13.83 -5.43 -9.50
C GLU A 127 -13.91 -4.17 -10.39
N SER A 128 -13.14 -3.11 -10.10
CA SER A 128 -13.24 -1.86 -10.83
C SER A 128 -11.91 -1.18 -11.09
N ALA A 129 -11.82 -0.66 -12.31
CA ALA A 129 -10.68 0.09 -12.80
C ALA A 129 -10.61 1.54 -12.43
N TYR A 130 -11.73 2.07 -11.96
CA TYR A 130 -12.02 3.48 -12.15
C TYR A 130 -11.00 4.34 -11.43
N ASN A 131 -9.99 4.90 -12.10
CA ASN A 131 -8.92 5.74 -11.54
C ASN A 131 -8.02 5.15 -10.44
N PHE A 132 -8.43 4.12 -9.69
CA PHE A 132 -7.75 3.72 -8.44
C PHE A 132 -6.82 2.52 -8.55
N CYS A 133 -6.90 1.82 -9.69
CA CYS A 133 -6.15 0.59 -9.98
C CYS A 133 -5.70 0.59 -11.42
N LYS A 134 -4.49 0.09 -11.71
CA LYS A 134 -4.12 -0.27 -13.08
C LYS A 134 -4.97 -1.44 -13.56
N THR A 135 -5.73 -1.27 -14.63
CA THR A 135 -6.63 -2.33 -15.18
C THR A 135 -6.25 -2.90 -16.51
N ASP A 136 -5.06 -2.59 -16.95
CA ASP A 136 -4.48 -3.19 -18.15
C ASP A 136 -3.53 -4.35 -17.80
N VAL A 137 -3.43 -4.72 -16.52
CA VAL A 137 -2.65 -5.88 -16.02
C VAL A 137 -3.59 -7.05 -15.67
N PRO A 138 -3.17 -8.32 -15.65
CA PRO A 138 -4.04 -9.44 -15.23
C PRO A 138 -4.63 -9.27 -13.81
N ALA A 139 -5.82 -9.83 -13.53
CA ALA A 139 -6.54 -9.59 -12.27
C ALA A 139 -5.79 -10.05 -11.01
N ASP A 140 -4.97 -11.10 -11.13
CA ASP A 140 -4.05 -11.61 -10.11
C ASP A 140 -2.83 -10.70 -9.87
N GLU A 141 -2.53 -9.82 -10.83
CA GLU A 141 -1.53 -8.75 -10.72
C GLU A 141 -2.12 -7.41 -10.27
N ARG A 142 -3.45 -7.30 -10.26
CA ARG A 142 -4.16 -6.17 -9.65
C ARG A 142 -4.29 -6.41 -8.16
N CYS A 143 -4.94 -5.47 -7.48
CA CYS A 143 -5.50 -5.70 -6.14
C CYS A 143 -6.63 -6.77 -6.09
N GLY A 144 -6.62 -7.74 -7.01
CA GLY A 144 -7.69 -8.71 -7.25
C GLY A 144 -7.65 -10.02 -6.50
N SER A 145 -6.53 -10.34 -5.87
CA SER A 145 -6.40 -11.58 -5.12
C SER A 145 -6.61 -11.35 -3.62
N GLY A 146 -7.57 -12.06 -3.03
CA GLY A 146 -7.76 -12.10 -1.57
C GLY A 146 -6.65 -12.82 -0.79
N SER A 147 -5.72 -13.46 -1.49
CA SER A 147 -4.54 -14.10 -0.90
C SER A 147 -3.25 -13.31 -1.06
N THR A 148 -3.30 -12.14 -1.70
CA THR A 148 -2.10 -11.36 -2.06
C THR A 148 -2.25 -9.94 -1.53
N ASN A 149 -1.25 -9.46 -0.78
CA ASN A 149 -1.21 -8.04 -0.43
C ASN A 149 -0.86 -7.23 -1.69
N ALA A 150 -1.57 -6.14 -1.93
CA ALA A 150 -1.41 -5.38 -3.15
C ALA A 150 -1.38 -3.87 -2.87
N LEU A 151 -0.47 -3.19 -3.56
CA LEU A 151 -0.31 -1.74 -3.56
C LEU A 151 -0.27 -1.24 -5.00
N ASP A 152 -1.05 -0.21 -5.31
CA ASP A 152 -0.89 0.58 -6.53
C ASP A 152 -0.17 1.87 -6.15
N ILE A 153 1.09 2.01 -6.54
CA ILE A 153 1.98 3.06 -6.05
C ILE A 153 2.12 4.13 -7.13
N ASP A 154 2.27 5.39 -6.73
CA ASP A 154 2.63 6.44 -7.67
C ASP A 154 3.86 6.05 -8.50
N GLU A 155 3.75 6.22 -9.81
CA GLU A 155 4.74 5.74 -10.76
C GLU A 155 6.12 6.39 -10.59
N SER A 156 6.20 7.56 -9.95
CA SER A 156 7.48 8.19 -9.63
C SER A 156 8.30 7.39 -8.61
N ALA A 157 7.65 6.54 -7.79
CA ALA A 157 8.31 5.62 -6.86
C ALA A 157 9.08 4.52 -7.59
N TYR A 158 8.67 4.16 -8.81
CA TYR A 158 9.29 3.09 -9.58
C TYR A 158 10.77 3.33 -9.80
N LYS A 159 11.16 4.60 -10.05
CA LYS A 159 12.56 4.98 -10.21
C LYS A 159 13.39 4.81 -8.95
N ALA A 160 12.82 5.09 -7.79
CA ALA A 160 13.51 4.85 -6.52
C ALA A 160 13.66 3.34 -6.24
N LEU A 161 12.67 2.53 -6.64
CA LEU A 161 12.68 1.08 -6.44
C LEU A 161 13.54 0.32 -7.43
N THR A 162 13.67 0.80 -8.67
CA THR A 162 14.30 0.03 -9.76
C THR A 162 15.54 0.70 -10.37
N GLY A 163 15.66 2.02 -10.21
CA GLY A 163 16.66 2.86 -10.89
C GLY A 163 16.19 3.46 -12.22
N GLU A 164 15.03 3.04 -12.74
CA GLU A 164 14.52 3.44 -14.06
C GLU A 164 13.16 4.13 -13.94
N ALA A 165 12.83 5.05 -14.85
CA ALA A 165 11.50 5.67 -14.85
C ALA A 165 10.44 4.63 -15.23
N PHE A 166 9.24 4.76 -14.66
CA PHE A 166 8.12 3.93 -15.11
C PHE A 166 7.71 4.33 -16.52
N GLY A 167 7.46 3.32 -17.35
CA GLY A 167 6.96 3.49 -18.71
C GLY A 167 6.15 2.25 -19.06
N SER A 168 6.86 1.18 -19.43
CA SER A 168 6.28 -0.17 -19.61
C SER A 168 6.96 -1.21 -18.72
N GLY A 169 7.47 -0.78 -17.56
CA GLY A 169 8.17 -1.67 -16.63
C GLY A 169 7.22 -2.74 -16.05
N PRO A 170 7.74 -3.92 -15.66
CA PRO A 170 6.93 -4.93 -15.01
C PRO A 170 6.39 -4.44 -13.65
N ASN A 171 5.34 -5.09 -13.17
CA ASN A 171 4.96 -5.00 -11.76
C ASN A 171 6.09 -5.57 -10.89
N LEU A 172 6.12 -5.22 -9.60
CA LEU A 172 7.17 -5.69 -8.69
C LEU A 172 6.62 -6.66 -7.65
N GLU A 173 7.41 -7.69 -7.36
CA GLU A 173 7.30 -8.39 -6.09
C GLU A 173 7.89 -7.50 -5.00
N VAL A 174 7.20 -7.36 -3.88
CA VAL A 174 7.63 -6.45 -2.81
C VAL A 174 7.52 -7.09 -1.44
N SER A 175 8.38 -6.66 -0.52
CA SER A 175 8.11 -6.80 0.92
C SER A 175 7.51 -5.52 1.47
N ILE A 176 6.52 -5.66 2.35
CA ILE A 176 5.73 -4.57 2.91
C ILE A 176 5.83 -4.65 4.43
N THR A 177 6.29 -3.59 5.07
CA THR A 177 6.42 -3.50 6.53
C THR A 177 5.75 -2.22 7.01
N PRO A 178 4.92 -2.24 8.07
CA PRO A 178 4.38 -1.02 8.66
C PRO A 178 5.51 -0.02 8.97
N ALA A 179 5.27 1.26 8.67
CA ALA A 179 6.23 2.34 8.87
C ALA A 179 5.55 3.61 9.38
N SER A 180 6.35 4.53 9.89
CA SER A 180 5.92 5.90 10.11
C SER A 180 5.87 6.67 8.79
N CYS A 181 4.83 7.47 8.62
CA CYS A 181 4.92 8.71 7.87
C CYS A 181 5.72 9.71 8.75
#